data_AF-A0A533SRV7-F1
#
_entry.id   AF-A0A533SRV7-F1
#
_cell.length_a   1.000
_cell.length_b   1.000
_cell.length_c   1.000
_cell.angle_alpha   90.00
_cell.angle_beta   90.00
_cell.angle_gamma   90.00
#
_symmetry.space_group_name_H-M   'P 1'
#
loop_
_entity.id
_entity.type
_entity.pdbx_description
1 polymer ?
#
loop_
_entity_poly.entity_id
_entity_poly.type
_entity_poly.pdbx_seq_one_letter_code
_entity_poly.pdbx_strand_id
1 'polypeptide(L)' 'MSPQMGRTWFRVAFFITLMAGLLLFLQTPGTAEFVITAFTLGLGLLFMVVIIVIARRAK' A
#
# COMPACT_ATOMS: atom_id res chain seq x y z
N MET A 1 -10.19 4.02 18.16
CA MET A 1 -8.99 3.22 17.88
C MET A 1 -7.87 3.72 18.79
N SER A 2 -7.13 2.85 19.47
CA SER A 2 -5.95 3.32 20.21
C SER A 2 -4.94 3.91 19.21
N PRO A 3 -4.29 5.05 19.51
CA PRO A 3 -3.29 5.64 18.62
C PRO A 3 -2.15 4.68 18.24
N GLN A 4 -1.86 3.71 19.12
CA GLN A 4 -0.87 2.66 18.86
C GLN A 4 -1.32 1.70 17.75
N MET A 5 -2.59 1.26 17.75
CA MET A 5 -3.11 0.38 16.68
C MET A 5 -3.04 1.04 15.31
N GLY A 6 -3.39 2.33 15.21
CA GLY A 6 -3.30 3.06 13.93
C GLY A 6 -1.87 3.13 13.39
N ARG A 7 -0.88 3.35 14.27
CA ARG A 7 0.54 3.40 13.91
C ARG A 7 1.07 2.05 13.44
N THR A 8 0.69 0.96 14.10
CA THR A 8 1.08 -0.40 13.71
C THR A 8 0.51 -0.78 12.35
N TRP A 9 -0.79 -0.56 12.13
CA TRP A 9 -1.43 -0.84 10.85
C TRP A 9 -0.88 0.01 9.70
N PHE A 10 -0.51 1.27 9.98
CA PHE A 10 0.15 2.11 8.99
C PHE A 10 1.51 1.56 8.56
N ARG A 11 2.33 1.08 9.51
CA ARG A 11 3.61 0.42 9.19
C ARG A 11 3.41 -0.85 8.35
N VAL A 12 2.42 -1.66 8.68
CA VAL A 12 2.10 -2.88 7.94
C VAL A 12 1.67 -2.54 6.51
N ALA A 13 0.75 -1.59 6.34
CA ALA A 13 0.32 -1.13 5.03
C ALA A 13 1.51 -0.59 4.22
N PHE A 14 2.39 0.20 4.84
CA PHE A 14 3.60 0.73 4.19
C PHE A 14 4.53 -0.37 3.72
N PHE A 15 4.80 -1.36 4.57
CA PHE A 15 5.64 -2.50 4.22
C PHE A 15 5.06 -3.29 3.05
N ILE A 16 3.75 -3.60 3.07
CA ILE A 16 3.09 -4.34 1.99
C ILE A 16 3.18 -3.58 0.67
N THR A 17 2.88 -2.27 0.68
CA THR A 17 2.95 -1.44 -0.53
C THR A 17 4.38 -1.34 -1.06
N LEU A 18 5.38 -1.20 -0.18
CA LEU A 18 6.79 -1.18 -0.57
C LEU A 18 7.21 -2.51 -1.24
N MET A 19 6.86 -3.64 -0.64
CA MET A 19 7.19 -4.97 -1.18
C MET A 19 6.50 -5.24 -2.51
N ALA A 20 5.23 -4.86 -2.66
CA ALA A 20 4.53 -4.92 -3.94
C ALA A 20 5.22 -4.05 -5.01
N GLY A 21 5.80 -2.92 -4.62
CA GLY A 21 6.52 -2.03 -5.54
C GLY A 21 7.83 -2.66 -6.02
N LEU A 22 8.55 -3.33 -5.12
CA LEU A 22 9.76 -4.08 -5.46
C LEU A 22 9.46 -5.28 -6.37
N LEU A 23 8.34 -5.97 -6.16
CA LEU A 23 7.93 -7.09 -6.99
C LEU A 23 7.70 -6.69 -8.45
N LEU A 24 7.24 -5.47 -8.73
CA LEU A 24 7.09 -4.99 -10.10
C LEU A 24 8.40 -4.89 -10.87
N PHE A 25 9.52 -4.58 -10.19
CA PHE A 25 10.84 -4.52 -10.83
C PHE A 25 11.43 -5.91 -11.09
N LEU A 26 10.94 -6.94 -10.40
CA LEU A 26 11.35 -8.33 -10.57
C LEU A 26 10.49 -9.09 -11.59
N GLN A 27 9.29 -8.59 -11.88
CA GLN A 27 8.39 -9.21 -12.85
C GLN A 27 8.71 -8.79 -14.29
N THR A 28 8.63 -9.76 -15.20
CA THR A 28 8.80 -9.55 -16.62
C THR A 28 7.62 -8.73 -17.20
N PRO A 29 7.91 -7.60 -17.87
CA PRO A 29 6.89 -6.79 -18.53
C PRO A 29 6.13 -7.61 -19.59
N GLY A 30 4.81 -7.41 -19.68
CA GLY A 30 3.96 -8.07 -20.67
C GLY A 30 3.25 -9.34 -20.19
N THR A 31 3.41 -9.71 -18.92
CA THR A 31 2.68 -10.81 -18.29
C THR A 31 1.40 -10.32 -17.61
N ALA A 32 0.40 -11.19 -17.48
CA ALA A 32 -0.81 -10.89 -16.69
C ALA A 32 -0.47 -10.59 -15.23
N GLU A 33 0.53 -11.29 -14.69
CA GLU A 33 1.08 -11.06 -13.36
C GLU A 33 1.57 -9.62 -13.15
N PHE A 34 2.32 -9.06 -14.11
CA PHE A 34 2.78 -7.67 -14.03
C PHE A 34 1.61 -6.68 -13.93
N VAL A 35 0.56 -6.88 -14.72
CA VAL A 35 -0.63 -6.01 -14.73
C VAL A 35 -1.37 -6.07 -13.40
N ILE A 36 -1.56 -7.28 -12.86
CA ILE A 36 -2.23 -7.48 -11.58
C ILE A 36 -1.42 -6.84 -10.45
N THR A 37 -0.11 -7.08 -10.39
CA THR A 37 0.77 -6.47 -9.37
C THR A 37 0.74 -4.94 -9.47
N ALA A 38 0.79 -4.36 -10.66
CA ALA A 38 0.70 -2.91 -10.87
C ALA A 38 -0.62 -2.34 -10.36
N PHE A 39 -1.73 -3.00 -10.66
CA PHE A 39 -3.07 -2.58 -10.23
C PHE A 39 -3.21 -2.69 -8.70
N THR A 40 -2.77 -3.79 -8.11
CA THR A 40 -2.78 -4.02 -6.65
C THR A 40 -1.89 -3.01 -5.93
N LEU A 41 -0.73 -2.66 -6.49
CA LEU A 41 0.13 -1.60 -5.97
C LEU A 41 -0.61 -0.26 -5.91
N GLY A 42 -1.24 0.13 -7.04
CA GLY A 42 -2.02 1.36 -7.13
C GLY A 42 -3.15 1.40 -6.09
N LEU A 43 -3.84 0.29 -5.91
CA LEU A 43 -4.89 0.15 -4.90
C LEU A 43 -4.34 0.30 -3.47
N GLY A 44 -3.20 -0.31 -3.17
CA GLY A 44 -2.52 -0.19 -1.89
C GLY A 44 -2.10 1.26 -1.58
N LEU A 45 -1.55 1.96 -2.57
CA LEU A 45 -1.21 3.38 -2.46
C LEU A 45 -2.46 4.24 -2.22
N LEU A 46 -3.56 3.96 -2.91
CA LEU A 46 -4.82 4.67 -2.72
C LEU A 46 -5.34 4.50 -1.29
N PHE A 47 -5.38 3.27 -0.77
CA PHE A 47 -5.80 3.02 0.61
C PHE A 47 -4.89 3.68 1.63
N MET A 48 -3.59 3.71 1.36
CA MET A 48 -2.64 4.43 2.22
C MET A 48 -2.96 5.92 2.28
N VAL A 49 -3.20 6.56 1.13
CA VAL A 49 -3.59 7.97 1.07
C VAL A 49 -4.88 8.20 1.85
N VAL A 50 -5.90 7.34 1.69
CA VAL A 50 -7.16 7.43 2.43
C VAL A 50 -6.93 7.33 3.94
N ILE A 51 -6.15 6.35 4.40
CA ILE A 51 -5.83 6.18 5.84
C ILE A 51 -5.12 7.42 6.38
N ILE A 52 -4.15 7.98 5.64
CA ILE A 52 -3.44 9.21 6.03
C ILE A 52 -4.41 10.37 6.14
N VAL A 53 -5.29 10.56 5.16
CA VAL A 53 -6.27 11.66 5.16
C VAL A 53 -7.22 11.55 6.34
N ILE A 54 -7.76 10.35 6.61
CA ILE A 54 -8.64 10.09 7.75
C ILE A 54 -7.88 10.36 9.06
N ALA A 55 -6.67 9.82 9.21
CA ALA A 55 -5.87 10.01 10.42
C ALA A 55 -5.49 11.49 10.65
N ARG A 56 -5.29 12.28 9.59
CA ARG A 56 -5.04 13.72 9.70
C ARG A 56 -6.29 14.52 10.05
N ARG A 57 -7.47 14.10 9.55
CA ARG A 57 -8.78 14.74 9.82
C ARG A 57 -9.36 14.37 11.19
N ALA A 58 -8.90 13.25 11.77
CA ALA A 58 -9.33 12.78 13.09
C ALA A 58 -8.53 13.40 14.26
N LYS A 59 -7.54 14.25 13.97
CA LYS A 59 -6.94 15.20 14.90
C LYS A 59 -7.71 16.50 14.89
#